data_AF-A0A964PNT7-F1
#
_entry.id   AF-A0A964PNT7-F1
#
_cell.length_a   1.000
_cell.length_b   1.000
_cell.length_c   1.000
_cell.angle_alpha   90.00
_cell.angle_beta   90.00
_cell.angle_gamma   90.00
#
_symmetry.space_group_name_H-M   'P 1'
#
loop_
_entity.id
_entity.type
_entity.pdbx_description
1 polymer ?
#
loop_
_entity_poly.entity_id
_entity_poly.type
_entity_poly.pdbx_seq_one_letter_code
_entity_poly.pdbx_strand_id
1 'polypeptide(L)' 'MPTQLVATSSEYFELHSIVRNERLEFTMDSVFKRTSNQVTVITRKRHNFDG' A
#
# COMPACT_ATOMS: atom_id res chain seq x y z
N MET A 1 -1.74 -27.62 -21.89
CA MET A 1 -0.90 -26.42 -21.72
C MET A 1 -1.64 -25.48 -20.79
N PRO A 2 -1.09 -25.08 -19.63
CA PRO A 2 -1.74 -24.08 -18.79
C PRO A 2 -1.69 -22.70 -19.47
N THR A 3 -2.82 -22.03 -19.58
CA THR A 3 -2.89 -20.65 -20.09
C THR A 3 -2.43 -19.70 -18.99
N GLN A 4 -1.32 -19.01 -19.19
CA GLN A 4 -0.86 -17.98 -18.26
C GLN A 4 -1.62 -16.67 -18.54
N LEU A 5 -2.32 -16.16 -17.53
CA LEU A 5 -2.92 -14.83 -17.57
C LEU A 5 -1.86 -13.80 -17.14
N VAL A 6 -1.52 -12.89 -18.04
CA VAL A 6 -0.60 -11.77 -17.78
C VAL A 6 -1.37 -10.47 -17.96
N ALA A 7 -1.38 -9.63 -16.93
CA ALA A 7 -1.98 -8.30 -16.97
C ALA A 7 -0.92 -7.25 -17.33
N THR A 8 -1.27 -6.30 -18.20
CA THR A 8 -0.41 -5.16 -18.57
C THR A 8 -0.58 -3.96 -17.64
N SER A 9 -1.56 -4.01 -16.73
CA SER A 9 -1.83 -2.95 -15.77
C SER A 9 -2.36 -3.52 -14.45
N SER A 10 -2.19 -2.75 -13.37
CA SER A 10 -2.74 -3.06 -12.06
C SER A 10 -3.71 -1.97 -11.61
N GLU A 11 -4.76 -2.40 -10.93
CA GLU A 11 -5.68 -1.53 -10.18
C GLU A 11 -5.28 -1.41 -8.71
N TYR A 12 -4.38 -2.28 -8.23
CA TYR A 12 -3.96 -2.34 -6.85
C TYR A 12 -2.49 -1.95 -6.70
N PHE A 13 -2.19 -1.20 -5.64
CA PHE A 13 -0.83 -0.83 -5.29
C PHE A 13 -0.67 -0.71 -3.78
N GLU A 14 0.54 -0.98 -3.32
CA GLU A 14 0.92 -0.86 -1.91
C GLU A 14 1.76 0.41 -1.73
N LEU A 15 1.49 1.13 -0.64
CA LEU A 15 2.25 2.29 -0.22
C LEU A 15 2.87 2.01 1.15
N HIS A 16 4.19 2.01 1.20
CA HIS A 16 4.96 1.93 2.43
C HIS A 16 5.39 3.35 2.82
N SER A 17 4.80 3.89 3.88
CA SER A 17 5.11 5.24 4.38
C SER A 17 5.88 5.17 5.68
N ILE A 18 7.03 5.82 5.76
CA ILE A 18 7.77 5.99 7.02
C ILE A 18 7.46 7.39 7.54
N VAL A 19 6.87 7.47 8.73
CA VAL A 19 6.53 8.73 9.38
C VAL A 19 7.38 8.86 10.64
N ARG A 20 8.27 9.84 10.65
CA ARG A 20 9.16 10.14 11.78
C ARG A 20 9.04 11.61 12.15
N ASN A 21 8.90 11.88 13.43
CA ASN A 21 9.12 13.18 14.04
C ASN A 21 9.99 13.02 15.30
N GLU A 22 10.20 14.11 16.03
CA GLU A 22 11.05 14.10 17.25
C GLU A 22 10.55 13.19 18.39
N ARG A 23 9.29 12.73 18.34
CA ARG A 23 8.64 11.98 19.43
C ARG A 23 8.13 10.61 19.02
N LEU A 24 7.97 10.36 17.73
CA LEU A 24 7.30 9.20 17.18
C LEU A 24 7.96 8.79 15.88
N GLU A 25 8.13 7.48 15.75
CA GLU A 25 8.50 6.84 14.51
C GLU A 25 7.59 5.64 14.27
N PHE A 26 6.94 5.60 13.11
CA PHE A 26 6.15 4.46 12.71
C PHE A 26 6.12 4.31 11.19
N THR A 27 5.95 3.09 10.75
CA THR A 27 5.66 2.74 9.37
C THR A 27 4.16 2.53 9.19
N MET A 28 3.62 2.95 8.06
CA MET A 28 2.25 2.72 7.65
C MET A 28 2.25 2.01 6.29
N ASP A 29 1.76 0.78 6.29
CA ASP A 29 1.55 0.00 5.07
C ASP A 29 0.09 0.15 4.67
N SER A 30 -0.15 0.63 3.45
CA SER A 30 -1.49 0.86 2.94
C SER A 30 -1.68 0.19 1.59
N VAL A 31 -2.78 -0.52 1.43
CA VAL A 31 -3.20 -1.08 0.13
C VAL A 31 -4.24 -0.15 -0.47
N PHE A 32 -4.02 0.26 -1.70
CA PHE A 32 -4.92 1.10 -2.45
C PHE A 32 -5.54 0.36 -3.63
N LYS A 33 -6.76 0.76 -3.96
CA LYS A 33 -7.40 0.44 -5.23
C LYS A 33 -7.67 1.70 -6.02
N ARG A 34 -7.11 1.74 -7.22
CA ARG A 34 -7.40 2.72 -8.27
C ARG A 34 -8.56 2.22 -9.10
N THR A 35 -9.57 3.06 -9.26
CA THR A 35 -10.54 2.95 -10.35
C THR A 35 -10.25 4.04 -11.38
N SER A 36 -11.03 4.11 -12.47
CA SER A 36 -10.82 5.10 -13.54
C SER A 36 -10.72 6.54 -13.05
N ASN A 37 -11.45 6.91 -11.99
CA ASN A 37 -11.59 8.31 -11.55
C ASN A 37 -11.19 8.56 -10.09
N GLN A 38 -10.78 7.53 -9.35
CA GLN A 38 -10.50 7.66 -7.93
C GLN A 38 -9.46 6.65 -7.43
N VAL A 39 -8.84 7.00 -6.30
CA VAL A 39 -7.96 6.13 -5.54
C VAL A 39 -8.56 6.00 -4.15
N THR A 40 -8.75 4.76 -3.70
CA THR A 40 -9.35 4.44 -2.40
C THR A 40 -8.40 3.58 -1.58
N VAL A 41 -8.37 3.78 -0.27
CA VAL A 41 -7.60 2.93 0.64
C VAL A 41 -8.47 1.74 1.06
N ILE A 42 -7.95 0.53 0.87
CA ILE A 42 -8.62 -0.71 1.29
C ILE A 42 -8.16 -1.09 2.69
N THR A 43 -6.84 -1.09 2.91
CA THR A 43 -6.24 -1.54 4.16
C THR A 43 -5.20 -0.52 4.61
N ARG A 44 -5.09 -0.33 5.93
CA ARG A 44 -3.98 0.36 6.57
C ARG A 44 -3.49 -0.45 7.74
N LYS A 45 -2.17 -0.58 7.86
CA LYS A 45 -1.52 -1.24 8.98
C LYS A 45 -0.37 -0.38 9.47
N ARG A 46 -0.42 -0.03 10.75
CA ARG A 46 0.63 0.72 11.42
C ARG A 46 1.58 -0.23 12.14
N HIS A 47 2.86 0.03 11.99
CA HIS A 47 3.95 -0.62 12.69
C HIS A 47 4.72 0.45 13.45
N ASN A 48 4.77 0.39 14.77
CA ASN A 48 5.66 1.27 15.52
C ASN A 48 7.10 0.79 15.33
N PHE A 49 8.02 1.74 15.28
CA PHE A 49 9.43 1.42 15.40
C PHE A 49 9.70 1.14 16.88
N ASP A 50 9.64 -0.13 17.27
CA ASP A 50 10.12 -0.56 18.58
C ASP A 50 11.65 -0.69 18.47
N GLY A 51 12.32 0.45 18.65
CA GLY A 51 13.77 0.54 18.81
C GLY A 51 14.20 0.28 20.24
#